data_AF-A0A7W0WKQ7-F1
#
_entry.id   AF-A0A7W0WKQ7-F1
#
_cell.length_a   1.000
_cell.length_b   1.000
_cell.length_c   1.000
_cell.angle_alpha   90.00
_cell.angle_beta   90.00
_cell.angle_gamma   90.00
#
_symmetry.space_group_name_H-M   'P 1'
#
loop_
_entity.id
_entity.type
_entity.pdbx_description
1 polymer ?
#
loop_
_entity_poly.entity_id
_entity_poly.type
_entity_poly.pdbx_seq_one_letter_code
_entity_poly.pdbx_strand_id
1 'polypeptide(L)' 'GTVLPADELRRRLAAAGIDPARPIVATCGSGTSACALVLALHLLGHERAAVYDGAWTEWGGRTDTPIATGPP' A
#
# COMPACT_ATOMS: atom_id res chain seq x y z
N GLY A 1 -3.71 -18.22 -6.22
CA GLY A 1 -2.53 -17.59 -6.85
C GLY A 1 -1.33 -17.74 -5.94
N THR A 2 -0.12 -17.51 -6.45
CA THR A 2 1.13 -17.49 -5.67
C THR A 2 1.72 -16.08 -5.69
N VAL A 3 2.61 -15.79 -4.73
CA VAL A 3 3.37 -14.55 -4.73
C VAL A 3 4.33 -14.53 -5.93
N LEU A 4 4.50 -13.36 -6.55
CA LEU A 4 5.44 -13.20 -7.67
C LEU A 4 6.89 -13.40 -7.20
N PRO A 5 7.81 -13.81 -8.09
CA PRO A 5 9.24 -13.86 -7.78
C PRO A 5 9.75 -12.52 -7.26
N ALA A 6 10.72 -12.55 -6.35
CA ALA A 6 11.25 -11.35 -5.69
C ALA A 6 11.71 -10.27 -6.69
N ASP A 7 12.37 -10.64 -7.78
CA ASP A 7 12.83 -9.68 -8.78
C ASP A 7 11.70 -8.99 -9.53
N GLU A 8 10.58 -9.69 -9.75
CA GLU A 8 9.39 -9.08 -10.35
C GLU A 8 8.69 -8.12 -9.37
N LEU A 9 8.63 -8.48 -8.09
CA LEU A 9 8.13 -7.57 -7.06
C LEU A 9 8.99 -6.29 -6.99
N ARG A 10 10.32 -6.42 -6.95
CA ARG A 10 11.25 -5.27 -6.96
C ARG A 10 11.02 -4.38 -8.17
N ARG A 11 10.93 -4.96 -9.37
CA ARG A 11 10.67 -4.22 -10.61
C ARG A 11 9.36 -3.42 -10.53
N ARG A 12 8.28 -4.04 -10.08
CA ARG A 12 6.96 -3.38 -10.01
C ARG A 12 6.91 -2.27 -8.96
N LEU A 13 7.49 -2.51 -7.78
CA LEU A 13 7.54 -1.50 -6.72
C LEU A 13 8.42 -0.31 -7.13
N ALA A 14 9.57 -0.57 -7.75
CA ALA A 14 10.45 0.48 -8.28
C ALA A 14 9.78 1.28 -9.41
N ALA A 15 9.09 0.61 -10.34
CA ALA A 15 8.33 1.27 -11.39
C ALA A 15 7.18 2.14 -10.85
N ALA A 16 6.63 1.79 -9.68
CA ALA A 16 5.65 2.60 -8.96
C ALA A 16 6.27 3.77 -8.18
N GLY A 17 7.59 3.97 -8.24
CA GLY A 17 8.28 5.06 -7.53
C GLY A 17 8.35 4.86 -6.02
N ILE A 18 8.18 3.63 -5.52
CA ILE A 18 8.22 3.35 -4.08
C ILE A 18 9.67 3.37 -3.62
N ASP A 19 9.97 4.30 -2.71
CA ASP A 19 11.26 4.37 -2.02
C ASP A 19 11.23 3.47 -0.77
N PRO A 20 11.99 2.36 -0.75
CA PRO A 20 12.02 1.44 0.38
C PRO A 20 12.68 2.00 1.64
N ALA A 21 13.39 3.13 1.55
CA ALA A 21 14.00 3.77 2.72
C ALA A 21 12.98 4.53 3.58
N ARG A 22 11.78 4.79 3.04
CA ARG A 22 10.74 5.57 3.71
C ARG A 22 9.68 4.64 4.32
N PRO A 23 9.03 5.05 5.43
CA PRO A 23 7.84 4.36 5.91
C PRO A 23 6.75 4.32 4.83
N ILE A 24 6.12 3.17 4.65
CA ILE A 24 5.05 2.97 3.67
C ILE A 24 3.76 2.62 4.39
N VAL A 25 2.67 3.28 4.02
CA VAL A 25 1.31 2.93 4.47
C VAL A 25 0.50 2.52 3.26
N ALA A 26 0.05 1.27 3.23
CA ALA A 26 -0.84 0.76 2.19
C ALA A 26 -2.30 0.88 2.65
N THR A 27 -3.19 1.24 1.72
CA THR A 27 -4.63 1.37 1.95
C THR A 27 -5.40 0.97 0.68
N CYS A 28 -6.69 0.69 0.82
CA CYS A 28 -7.59 0.44 -0.30
C CYS A 28 -9.02 0.86 0.06
N GLY A 29 -10.04 0.18 -0.49
CA GLY A 29 -11.44 0.40 -0.09
C GLY A 29 -11.72 -0.05 1.34
N SER A 30 -11.33 -1.29 1.67
CA SER A 30 -11.71 -1.99 2.91
C SER A 30 -10.52 -2.59 3.68
N GLY A 31 -9.31 -2.12 3.42
CA GLY A 31 -8.06 -2.60 4.06
C GLY A 31 -7.52 -3.92 3.51
N THR A 32 -8.37 -4.81 2.98
CA THR A 32 -7.98 -6.19 2.65
C THR A 32 -6.94 -6.33 1.55
N SER A 33 -7.11 -5.65 0.41
CA SER A 33 -6.15 -5.77 -0.71
C SER A 33 -4.81 -5.09 -0.42
N ALA A 34 -4.76 -4.16 0.54
CA ALA A 34 -3.52 -3.51 0.96
C ALA A 34 -2.55 -4.49 1.65
N CYS A 35 -3.06 -5.55 2.29
CA CYS A 35 -2.25 -6.58 2.92
C CYS A 35 -1.29 -7.27 1.95
N ALA A 36 -1.69 -7.46 0.68
CA ALA A 36 -0.83 -8.07 -0.33
C ALA A 36 0.40 -7.21 -0.65
N LEU A 37 0.26 -5.88 -0.60
CA LEU A 37 1.37 -4.94 -0.82
C LEU A 37 2.35 -4.97 0.36
N VAL A 38 1.83 -4.94 1.59
CA VAL A 38 2.66 -5.02 2.80
C VAL A 38 3.39 -6.36 2.89
N LEU A 39 2.73 -7.47 2.52
CA LEU A 39 3.37 -8.77 2.43
C LEU A 39 4.50 -8.78 1.39
N ALA A 40 4.27 -8.22 0.19
CA ALA A 40 5.31 -8.14 -0.84
C ALA A 40 6.53 -7.32 -0.36
N LEU A 41 6.29 -6.19 0.32
CA LEU A 41 7.33 -5.37 0.92
C LEU A 41 8.11 -6.13 2.00
N HIS A 42 7.40 -6.84 2.88
CA HIS A 42 8.01 -7.64 3.94
C HIS A 42 8.89 -8.77 3.37
N LEU A 43 8.43 -9.48 2.34
CA LEU A 43 9.20 -10.53 1.66
C LEU A 43 10.47 -10.01 0.97
N LEU A 44 10.54 -8.71 0.68
CA LEU A 44 11.72 -8.06 0.12
C LEU A 44 12.65 -7.46 1.21
N GLY A 45 12.32 -7.64 2.49
CA GLY A 45 13.09 -7.12 3.63
C GLY A 45 12.70 -5.69 4.04
N HIS A 46 11.58 -5.16 3.55
CA HIS A 46 11.07 -3.85 3.95
C HIS A 46 10.16 -3.99 5.16
N GLU A 47 10.70 -3.76 6.35
CA GLU A 47 9.97 -3.95 7.61
C GLU A 47 9.14 -2.72 8.03
N ARG A 48 9.35 -1.57 7.41
CA ARG A 48 8.67 -0.30 7.75
C ARG A 48 7.41 -0.06 6.91
N ALA A 49 6.64 -1.12 6.67
CA ALA A 49 5.39 -1.07 5.93
C ALA A 49 4.21 -1.41 6.86
N ALA A 50 3.15 -0.60 6.80
CA ALA A 50 1.93 -0.78 7.59
C ALA A 50 0.68 -0.77 6.71
N VAL A 51 -0.37 -1.43 7.19
CA VAL A 51 -1.71 -1.33 6.59
C VAL A 51 -2.50 -0.29 7.37
N TYR A 52 -3.11 0.67 6.67
CA TYR A 52 -4.18 1.47 7.24
C TYR A 52 -5.51 0.72 7.06
N ASP A 53 -5.91 -0.01 8.11
CA ASP A 53 -7.00 -0.98 8.07
C ASP A 53 -8.39 -0.32 7.88
N GLY A 54 -8.61 0.85 8.49
CA GLY A 54 -9.86 1.59 8.32
C GLY A 54 -10.13 2.01 6.87
N ALA A 55 -9.06 2.20 6.09
CA ALA A 55 -9.10 2.34 4.65
C ALA A 55 -10.03 3.47 4.18
N TRP A 56 -10.56 3.37 2.96
CA TRP A 56 -11.53 4.35 2.46
C TRP A 56 -12.85 4.31 3.23
N THR A 57 -13.29 3.14 3.67
CA THR A 57 -14.53 3.00 4.47
C THR A 57 -14.52 3.89 5.71
N GLU A 58 -13.40 3.98 6.43
CA GLU A 58 -13.23 4.91 7.55
C GLU A 58 -12.97 6.33 7.04
N TRP A 59 -11.94 6.53 6.19
CA TRP A 59 -11.48 7.87 5.83
C TRP A 59 -12.56 8.69 5.10
N GLY A 60 -13.24 8.08 4.12
CA GLY A 60 -14.30 8.71 3.34
C GLY A 60 -15.63 8.81 4.07
N GLY A 61 -15.81 8.07 5.18
CA GLY A 61 -17.00 8.15 6.04
C GLY A 61 -16.93 9.29 7.07
N ARG A 62 -15.75 9.87 7.27
CA ARG A 62 -15.54 10.99 8.19
C ARG A 62 -15.77 12.34 7.50
N THR A 63 -16.29 13.30 8.25
CA THR A 63 -16.55 14.67 7.75
C THR A 63 -15.37 15.62 7.96
N ASP A 64 -14.36 15.20 8.71
CA ASP A 64 -13.19 16.00 9.11
C ASP A 64 -11.90 15.61 8.37
N THR A 65 -11.99 14.72 7.39
CA THR A 65 -10.84 14.23 6.61
C THR A 65 -10.73 14.95 5.26
N PRO A 66 -9.52 15.34 4.83
CA PRO A 66 -9.34 15.92 3.51
C PRO A 66 -9.52 14.85 2.43
N ILE A 67 -10.23 15.20 1.36
CA ILE A 67 -10.49 14.35 0.20
C ILE A 67 -10.13 15.13 -1.07
N ALA A 68 -9.29 14.54 -1.92
CA ALA A 68 -9.03 15.03 -3.27
C ALA A 68 -9.86 14.22 -4.28
N THR A 69 -10.43 14.88 -5.29
CA THR A 69 -11.21 14.26 -6.38
C THR A 69 -10.77 14.81 -7.73
N GLY A 70 -10.99 14.05 -8.80
CA GLY A 70 -10.56 14.41 -10.15
C GLY A 70 -9.16 13.86 -10.52
N PRO A 71 -8.67 14.16 -11.73
CA PRO A 71 -7.35 13.71 -12.17
C PRO A 71 -6.22 14.36 -11.36
N PRO A 72 -5.08 13.66 -11.20
CA PRO A 72 -3.88 14.20 -10.57
C PRO A 72 -3.22 15.31 -11.39
#